data_AF-A0A085FF80-F1
#
_entry.id   AF-A0A085FF80-F1
#
_cell.length_a   1.000
_cell.length_b   1.000
_cell.length_c   1.000
_cell.angle_alpha   90.00
_cell.angle_beta   90.00
_cell.angle_gamma   90.00
#
_symmetry.space_group_name_H-M   'P 1'
#
loop_
_entity.id
_entity.type
_entity.pdbx_description
1 polymer ?
#
loop_
_entity_poly.entity_id
_entity_poly.type
_entity_poly.pdbx_seq_one_letter_code
_entity_poly.pdbx_strand_id
1 'polypeptide(L)' 'MRPSCIADILETAGARAAFDVAWPQIESGGLIVVGDEVSRKEWLARIVRGLHESLPGQDVAPRALQQFFATVPM' A
#
# COMPACT_ATOMS: atom_id res chain seq x y z
N MET A 1 -5.11 -18.16 -13.71
CA MET A 1 -4.32 -17.22 -12.87
C MET A 1 -5.18 -16.88 -11.67
N ARG A 2 -4.77 -17.24 -10.44
CA ARG A 2 -5.42 -16.68 -9.26
C ARG A 2 -5.08 -15.18 -9.23
N PRO A 3 -6.04 -14.28 -9.00
CA PRO A 3 -5.69 -12.89 -8.71
C PRO A 3 -4.63 -12.88 -7.61
N SER A 4 -3.62 -12.03 -7.78
CA SER A 4 -2.65 -11.82 -6.73
C SER A 4 -3.37 -11.24 -5.52
N CYS A 5 -3.04 -11.70 -4.32
CA CYS A 5 -3.57 -11.22 -3.05
C CYS A 5 -3.69 -9.68 -2.96
N ILE A 6 -2.75 -8.95 -3.55
CA ILE A 6 -2.76 -7.48 -3.62
C ILE A 6 -3.91 -6.94 -4.48
N ALA A 7 -4.22 -7.59 -5.61
CA ALA A 7 -5.33 -7.20 -6.47
C ALA A 7 -6.68 -7.36 -5.77
N ASP A 8 -6.85 -8.46 -5.01
CA ASP A 8 -8.05 -8.67 -4.17
C ASP A 8 -8.17 -7.66 -3.03
N ILE A 9 -7.07 -7.05 -2.60
CA ILE A 9 -7.08 -6.00 -1.58
C ILE A 9 -7.41 -4.63 -2.19
N LEU A 10 -7.10 -4.40 -3.47
CA LEU A 10 -7.22 -3.11 -4.16
C LEU A 10 -8.38 -3.08 -5.17
N GLU A 11 -9.55 -3.58 -4.77
CA GLU A 11 -10.74 -3.67 -5.64
C GLU A 11 -11.33 -2.31 -6.05
N THR A 12 -10.99 -1.23 -5.34
CA THR A 12 -11.51 0.12 -5.62
C THR A 12 -10.49 0.96 -6.39
N ALA A 13 -10.96 1.74 -7.37
CA ALA A 13 -10.11 2.62 -8.18
C ALA A 13 -9.31 3.62 -7.33
N GLY A 14 -9.92 4.15 -6.26
CA GLY A 14 -9.26 5.07 -5.33
C GLY A 14 -8.17 4.41 -4.50
N ALA A 15 -8.41 3.21 -3.95
CA ALA A 15 -7.38 2.45 -3.25
C ALA A 15 -6.23 2.06 -4.19
N ARG A 16 -6.54 1.67 -5.43
CA ARG A 16 -5.51 1.37 -6.43
C ARG A 16 -4.63 2.58 -6.74
N ALA A 17 -5.25 3.73 -7.00
CA ALA A 17 -4.52 4.96 -7.27
C ALA A 17 -3.62 5.38 -6.09
N ALA A 18 -4.12 5.29 -4.86
CA ALA A 18 -3.33 5.63 -3.68
C ALA A 18 -2.14 4.67 -3.48
N PHE A 19 -2.32 3.38 -3.75
CA PHE A 19 -1.23 2.40 -3.74
C PHE A 19 -0.17 2.73 -4.78
N ASP A 20 -0.57 3.02 -6.02
CA ASP A 20 0.34 3.31 -7.13
C ASP A 20 1.14 4.60 -6.90
N VAL A 21 0.63 5.53 -6.09
CA VAL A 21 1.36 6.73 -5.63
C VAL A 21 2.32 6.43 -4.48
N ALA A 22 1.92 5.59 -3.52
CA ALA A 22 2.68 5.31 -2.32
C ALA A 22 3.84 4.31 -2.56
N TRP A 23 3.61 3.25 -3.34
CA TRP A 23 4.61 2.20 -3.52
C TRP A 23 5.96 2.69 -4.09
N PRO A 24 6.00 3.52 -5.16
CA PRO A 24 7.27 4.01 -5.71
C PRO A 24 8.09 4.84 -4.71
N GLN A 25 7.43 5.51 -3.76
CA GLN A 25 8.12 6.29 -2.72
C GLN A 25 8.78 5.39 -1.68
N ILE A 26 8.13 4.27 -1.33
CA ILE A 26 8.72 3.23 -0.46
C ILE A 26 9.90 2.55 -1.16
N GLU A 27 9.74 2.22 -2.45
CA GLU A 27 10.78 1.61 -3.27
C GLU A 27 12.00 2.53 -3.43
N SER A 28 11.77 3.81 -3.75
CA SER A 28 12.83 4.80 -3.89
C SER A 28 13.53 5.13 -2.57
N GLY A 29 12.91 4.87 -1.42
CA GLY A 29 13.54 5.01 -0.10
C GLY A 29 14.64 3.99 0.17
N GLY A 30 14.86 3.01 -0.71
CA GLY A 30 15.88 1.96 -0.53
C GLY A 30 15.52 0.95 0.56
N LEU A 31 14.25 0.89 0.94
CA LEU A 31 13.75 0.14 2.10
C LEU A 31 13.32 -1.28 1.76
N ILE A 32 13.53 -1.75 0.54
CA ILE A 32 13.10 -3.07 0.11
C ILE A 32 14.33 -4.00 0.13
N VAL A 33 14.41 -4.81 1.19
CA VAL A 33 15.32 -5.95 1.22
C VAL A 33 14.79 -7.00 0.22
N VAL A 34 15.68 -7.51 -0.63
CA VAL A 34 15.37 -8.56 -1.61
C VAL A 34 14.80 -9.79 -0.88
N GLY A 35 13.54 -10.12 -1.16
CA GLY A 35 12.82 -11.25 -0.53
C GLY A 35 11.50 -10.85 0.14
N ASP A 36 11.39 -9.64 0.67
CA ASP A 36 10.20 -9.17 1.42
C ASP A 36 9.26 -8.27 0.61
N GLU A 37 9.60 -7.99 -0.65
CA GLU A 37 8.86 -7.05 -1.51
C GLU A 37 7.36 -7.38 -1.59
N VAL A 38 7.03 -8.66 -1.79
CA VAL A 38 5.64 -9.12 -1.88
C VAL A 38 4.90 -8.85 -0.58
N SER A 39 5.49 -9.20 0.56
CA SER A 39 4.89 -8.97 1.88
C SER A 39 4.75 -7.48 2.21
N ARG A 40 5.71 -6.64 1.81
CA ARG A 40 5.62 -5.19 1.97
C ARG A 40 4.52 -4.58 1.08
N LYS A 41 4.37 -5.03 -0.17
CA LYS A 41 3.25 -4.64 -1.03
C LYS A 41 1.90 -5.05 -0.43
N GLU A 42 1.81 -6.26 0.13
CA GLU A 42 0.59 -6.72 0.82
C GLU A 42 0.25 -5.84 2.03
N TRP A 43 1.25 -5.47 2.84
CA TRP A 43 1.07 -4.57 3.98
C TRP A 43 0.56 -3.20 3.54
N LEU A 44 1.19 -2.57 2.54
CA LEU A 44 0.75 -1.30 2.01
C LEU A 44 -0.68 -1.39 1.46
N ALA A 45 -1.01 -2.45 0.72
CA ALA A 45 -2.34 -2.64 0.17
C ALA A 45 -3.40 -2.69 1.28
N ARG A 46 -3.13 -3.40 2.39
CA ARG A 46 -4.05 -3.47 3.55
C ARG A 46 -4.24 -2.11 4.21
N ILE A 47 -3.16 -1.34 4.37
CA ILE A 47 -3.21 0.01 4.93
C ILE A 47 -4.07 0.92 4.04
N VAL A 48 -3.79 0.93 2.74
CA VAL A 48 -4.52 1.77 1.77
C VAL A 48 -6.00 1.41 1.75
N ARG A 49 -6.34 0.12 1.74
CA ARG A 49 -7.73 -0.33 1.81
C ARG A 49 -8.43 0.16 3.08
N GLY A 50 -7.83 -0.07 4.25
CA GLY A 50 -8.42 0.35 5.53
C GLY A 50 -8.61 1.87 5.62
N LEU A 51 -7.65 2.65 5.11
CA LEU A 51 -7.78 4.10 5.05
C LEU A 51 -8.87 4.54 4.07
N HIS A 52 -8.96 3.93 2.90
CA HIS A 52 -9.97 4.26 1.90
C HIS A 52 -11.39 3.93 2.37
N GLU A 53 -11.57 2.80 3.09
CA GLU A 53 -12.84 2.44 3.73
C GLU A 53 -13.21 3.43 4.86
N SER A 54 -12.22 3.90 5.62
CA SER A 54 -12.45 4.82 6.74
C SER A 54 -12.61 6.29 6.32
N LEU A 55 -12.06 6.67 5.17
CA LEU A 55 -11.95 8.06 4.69
C LEU A 55 -12.38 8.14 3.22
N PRO A 56 -13.64 7.80 2.89
CA PRO A 56 -14.09 7.76 1.50
C PRO A 56 -13.95 9.13 0.84
N GLY A 57 -13.40 9.15 -0.39
CA GLY A 57 -13.23 10.36 -1.19
C GLY A 57 -12.02 11.24 -0.81
N GLN A 58 -11.22 10.86 0.18
CA GLN A 58 -9.95 11.54 0.48
C GLN A 58 -8.79 10.87 -0.26
N ASP A 59 -7.77 11.65 -0.61
CA ASP A 59 -6.48 11.09 -0.99
C ASP A 59 -5.80 10.51 0.25
N VAL A 60 -5.68 9.19 0.28
CA VAL A 60 -5.12 8.44 1.40
C VAL A 60 -3.65 8.06 1.19
N ALA A 61 -3.05 8.34 0.03
CA ALA A 61 -1.67 7.96 -0.26
C ALA A 61 -0.66 8.54 0.76
N PRO A 62 -0.74 9.83 1.17
CA PRO A 62 0.20 10.39 2.16
C PRO A 62 0.06 9.72 3.53
N ARG A 63 -1.18 9.42 3.95
CA ARG A 63 -1.45 8.73 5.22
C ARG A 63 -1.00 7.27 5.18
N ALA A 64 -1.18 6.61 4.03
CA ALA A 64 -0.73 5.25 3.84
C ALA A 64 0.79 5.11 3.95
N LEU A 65 1.54 6.07 3.38
CA LEU A 65 2.99 6.14 3.52
C LEU A 65 3.42 6.32 4.98
N GLN A 66 2.84 7.30 5.67
CA GLN A 66 3.14 7.57 7.08
C GLN A 66 2.86 6.33 7.95
N GLN A 67 1.71 5.70 7.76
CA GLN A 67 1.34 4.52 8.51
C GLN A 67 2.26 3.34 8.16
N PHE A 68 2.59 3.13 6.88
CA PHE A 68 3.51 2.08 6.46
C PHE A 68 4.86 2.19 7.17
N PHE A 69 5.49 3.37 7.18
CA PHE A 69 6.77 3.58 7.86
C PHE A 69 6.67 3.52 9.39
N ALA A 70 5.50 3.79 9.96
CA ALA A 70 5.28 3.65 11.40
C ALA A 70 5.06 2.20 11.85
N THR A 71 4.50 1.34 10.98
CA THR A 71 4.07 -0.02 11.35
C THR A 71 4.93 -1.14 10.79
N VAL A 72 5.59 -0.93 9.65
CA VAL A 72 6.39 -1.96 8.99
C VAL A 72 7.85 -1.76 9.41
N PRO A 73 8.44 -2.69 10.19
CA PRO A 73 9.83 -2.60 10.60
C PRO A 73 10.76 -2.60 9.39
N MET A 74 11.80 -1.77 9.44
CA MET A 74 12.75 -1.57 8.34
C MET A 74 13.82 -2.64 8.31
#